data_AF-A0A5C8U2E4-F1
#
_entry.id   AF-A0A5C8U2E4-F1
#
_cell.length_a   1.000
_cell.length_b   1.000
_cell.length_c   1.000
_cell.angle_alpha   90.00
_cell.angle_beta   90.00
_cell.angle_gamma   90.00
#
_symmetry.space_group_name_H-M   'P 1'
#
loop_
_entity.id
_entity.type
_entity.pdbx_description
1 polymer ?
#
loop_
_entity_poly.entity_id
_entity_poly.type
_entity_poly.pdbx_seq_one_letter_code
_entity_poly.pdbx_strand_id
1 'polypeptide(L)'
;MVVDSSAVVAISFAEPDAAAFSAVLAKPDRFAISAGTYLECSIVLLSRFGSITDFDRWLTDRSIEVVSVDQRMAQIAADAFVRFGKGRHPAGLNFGDCFSYALAKRLNAPLLFKGNDFSKTDVASALP
;
A
#
# COMPACT_ATOMS: atom_id res chain seq x y z
N MET A 1 1.11 -9.97 4.00
CA MET A 1 1.68 -8.93 3.11
C MET A 1 1.06 -7.58 3.40
N VAL A 2 1.73 -6.48 3.04
CA VAL A 2 1.16 -5.12 3.07
C VAL A 2 0.72 -4.73 1.67
N VAL A 3 -0.38 -3.99 1.54
CA VAL A 3 -0.93 -3.53 0.26
C VAL A 3 -0.77 -2.02 0.16
N ASP A 4 -0.13 -1.58 -0.92
CA ASP A 4 0.02 -0.17 -1.26
C ASP A 4 -1.19 0.35 -2.06
N SER A 5 -1.42 1.67 -2.02
CA SER A 5 -2.51 2.30 -2.75
C SER A 5 -2.43 2.07 -4.26
N SER A 6 -1.22 2.05 -4.83
CA SER A 6 -1.01 1.79 -6.26
C SER A 6 -1.56 0.43 -6.72
N ALA A 7 -1.44 -0.62 -5.91
CA ALA A 7 -1.99 -1.94 -6.22
C ALA A 7 -3.53 -1.96 -6.11
N VAL A 8 -4.09 -1.27 -5.12
CA VAL A 8 -5.55 -1.13 -4.95
C VAL A 8 -6.16 -0.37 -6.13
N VAL A 9 -5.52 0.72 -6.55
CA VAL A 9 -5.91 1.54 -7.70
C VAL A 9 -5.87 0.70 -8.98
N ALA A 10 -4.78 -0.02 -9.23
CA ALA A 10 -4.64 -0.86 -10.41
C ALA A 10 -5.75 -1.92 -10.53
N ILE A 11 -6.09 -2.60 -9.43
CA ILE A 11 -7.21 -3.55 -9.42
C ILE A 11 -8.53 -2.83 -9.67
N SER A 12 -8.77 -1.70 -9.00
CA SER A 12 -10.04 -0.99 -9.02
C SER A 12 -10.37 -0.43 -10.40
N PHE A 13 -9.36 0.04 -11.14
CA PHE A 13 -9.51 0.54 -12.51
C PHE A 13 -9.30 -0.53 -13.59
N ALA A 14 -9.12 -1.81 -13.22
CA ALA A 14 -8.87 -2.90 -14.14
C ALA A 14 -7.70 -2.60 -15.11
N GLU A 15 -6.61 -2.07 -14.56
CA GLU A 15 -5.38 -1.82 -15.31
C GLU A 15 -4.77 -3.14 -15.83
N PRO A 16 -3.86 -3.11 -16.84
CA PRO A 16 -3.36 -4.34 -17.48
C PRO A 16 -2.76 -5.38 -16.52
N ASP A 17 -2.21 -4.94 -15.39
CA ASP A 17 -1.59 -5.73 -14.33
C ASP A 17 -2.55 -6.10 -13.19
N ALA A 18 -3.82 -5.67 -13.23
CA ALA A 18 -4.84 -5.94 -12.20
C ALA A 18 -5.01 -7.43 -11.88
N ALA A 19 -4.90 -8.30 -12.89
CA ALA A 19 -5.02 -9.74 -12.73
C ALA A 19 -3.90 -10.32 -11.85
N ALA A 20 -2.66 -9.81 -11.99
CA ALA A 20 -1.54 -10.26 -11.19
C ALA A 20 -1.70 -9.88 -9.72
N PHE A 21 -2.10 -8.63 -9.44
CA PHE A 21 -2.38 -8.18 -8.07
C PHE A 21 -3.56 -8.93 -7.45
N SER A 22 -4.64 -9.15 -8.20
CA SER A 22 -5.81 -9.90 -7.73
C SER A 22 -5.46 -11.35 -7.40
N ALA A 23 -4.59 -11.98 -8.19
CA ALA A 23 -4.11 -13.33 -7.91
C ALA A 23 -3.29 -13.43 -6.63
N VAL A 24 -2.54 -12.38 -6.25
CA VAL A 24 -1.86 -12.32 -4.95
C VAL A 24 -2.89 -12.22 -3.81
N LEU A 25 -3.87 -11.32 -3.94
CA LEU A 25 -4.88 -11.11 -2.90
C LEU A 25 -5.90 -12.26 -2.76
N ALA A 26 -5.94 -13.19 -3.73
CA ALA A 26 -6.74 -14.42 -3.65
C ALA A 26 -6.06 -15.54 -2.84
N LYS A 27 -4.78 -15.40 -2.47
CA LYS A 27 -4.07 -16.41 -1.68
C LYS A 27 -4.55 -16.39 -0.23
N PRO A 28 -4.55 -17.55 0.47
CA PRO A 28 -4.90 -17.61 1.89
C PRO A 28 -3.74 -17.06 2.74
N ASP A 29 -3.61 -15.74 2.79
CA ASP A 29 -2.59 -15.00 3.55
C ASP A 29 -3.24 -13.84 4.32
N ARG A 30 -2.49 -13.22 5.23
CA ARG A 30 -2.91 -12.03 5.96
C ARG A 30 -2.50 -10.78 5.18
N PHE A 31 -3.47 -9.96 4.81
CA PHE A 31 -3.23 -8.70 4.12
C PHE A 31 -3.50 -7.52 5.06
N ALA A 32 -2.68 -6.50 4.98
CA ALA A 32 -2.84 -5.29 5.77
C ALA A 32 -2.62 -4.04 4.92
N ILE A 33 -3.32 -2.96 5.24
CA ILE A 33 -3.15 -1.63 4.67
C ILE A 33 -3.01 -0.62 5.81
N SER A 34 -2.18 0.40 5.64
CA SER A 34 -2.07 1.46 6.64
C SER A 34 -3.31 2.33 6.60
N ALA A 35 -3.78 2.85 7.73
CA ALA A 35 -4.89 3.80 7.77
C ALA A 35 -4.60 5.07 6.92
N GLY A 36 -3.33 5.46 6.78
CA GLY A 36 -2.92 6.54 5.86
C GLY A 36 -3.15 6.17 4.38
N THR A 37 -2.74 4.96 3.99
CA THR A 37 -2.94 4.41 2.64
C THR A 37 -4.42 4.15 2.35
N TYR A 38 -5.19 3.71 3.35
CA TYR A 38 -6.65 3.58 3.28
C TYR A 38 -7.32 4.93 2.98
N LEU A 39 -6.90 6.01 3.66
CA LEU A 39 -7.42 7.35 3.41
C LEU A 39 -7.09 7.80 1.98
N GLU A 40 -5.86 7.59 1.53
CA GLU A 40 -5.45 7.88 0.15
C GLU A 40 -6.33 7.15 -0.87
N CYS A 41 -6.50 5.82 -0.72
CA CYS A 41 -7.39 5.04 -1.56
C CYS A 41 -8.84 5.56 -1.53
N SER A 42 -9.36 5.88 -0.35
CA SER A 42 -10.74 6.38 -0.18
C SER A 42 -10.97 7.69 -0.93
N ILE A 43 -9.96 8.56 -0.98
CA ILE A 43 -10.01 9.82 -1.73
C ILE A 43 -9.91 9.55 -3.24
N VAL A 44 -8.90 8.78 -3.67
CA VAL A 44 -8.60 8.53 -5.09
C VAL A 44 -9.71 7.72 -5.77
N LEU A 45 -10.31 6.77 -5.05
CA LEU A 45 -11.27 5.81 -5.59
C LEU A 45 -12.72 6.19 -5.28
N LEU A 46 -12.98 7.40 -4.79
CA LEU A 46 -14.32 7.87 -4.46
C LEU A 46 -15.26 7.80 -5.68
N SER A 47 -14.79 8.23 -6.85
CA SER A 47 -15.56 8.17 -8.10
C SER A 47 -15.81 6.73 -8.58
N ARG A 48 -15.01 5.77 -8.11
CA ARG A 48 -15.08 4.35 -8.50
C ARG A 48 -16.01 3.54 -7.61
N PHE A 49 -15.92 3.74 -6.29
CA PHE A 49 -16.73 3.00 -5.31
C PHE A 49 -18.07 3.67 -5.02
N GLY A 50 -18.24 4.97 -5.27
CA GLY A 50 -19.48 5.70 -5.01
C GLY A 50 -19.75 5.98 -3.53
N SER A 51 -19.20 5.18 -2.61
CA SER A 51 -19.22 5.40 -1.17
C SER A 51 -18.00 4.80 -0.48
N ILE A 52 -17.70 5.28 0.75
CA ILE A 52 -16.66 4.70 1.61
C ILE A 52 -17.04 3.26 2.02
N THR A 53 -18.32 3.01 2.29
CA THR A 53 -18.83 1.68 2.67
C THR A 53 -18.57 0.61 1.60
N ASP A 54 -18.62 0.99 0.31
CA ASP A 54 -18.32 0.06 -0.77
C ASP A 54 -16.82 -0.25 -0.87
N PHE A 55 -15.96 0.72 -0.52
CA PHE A 55 -14.53 0.48 -0.38
C PHE A 55 -14.20 -0.40 0.84
N ASP A 56 -14.86 -0.16 1.98
CA ASP A 56 -14.75 -1.03 3.17
C ASP A 56 -15.16 -2.47 2.87
N ARG A 57 -16.22 -2.66 2.08
CA ARG A 57 -16.62 -3.99 1.62
C ARG A 57 -15.56 -4.61 0.72
N TRP A 58 -14.99 -3.83 -0.22
CA TRP A 58 -13.93 -4.31 -1.10
C TRP A 58 -12.70 -4.83 -0.32
N LEU A 59 -12.34 -4.16 0.78
CA LEU A 59 -11.27 -4.57 1.70
C LEU A 59 -11.67 -5.84 2.48
N THR A 60 -12.89 -5.86 3.03
CA THR A 60 -13.42 -6.98 3.81
C THR A 60 -13.49 -8.27 2.99
N ASP A 61 -13.99 -8.19 1.75
CA ASP A 61 -14.08 -9.33 0.83
C ASP A 61 -12.71 -9.95 0.51
N ARG A 62 -11.64 -9.18 0.68
CA ARG A 62 -10.24 -9.59 0.46
C ARG A 62 -9.48 -9.83 1.76
N SER A 63 -10.15 -9.78 2.91
CA SER A 63 -9.54 -9.94 4.23
C SER A 63 -8.34 -9.00 4.45
N ILE A 64 -8.44 -7.75 3.98
CA ILE A 64 -7.42 -6.72 4.16
C ILE A 64 -7.72 -5.93 5.45
N GLU A 65 -6.84 -6.05 6.44
CA GLU A 65 -6.96 -5.34 7.71
C GLU A 65 -6.42 -3.90 7.61
N VAL A 66 -7.18 -2.92 8.11
CA VAL A 66 -6.70 -1.53 8.22
C VAL A 66 -5.96 -1.33 9.54
N VAL A 67 -4.67 -1.00 9.47
CA VAL A 67 -3.80 -0.82 10.63
C VAL A 67 -3.61 0.67 10.95
N SER A 68 -3.90 1.08 12.19
CA SER A 68 -3.79 2.48 12.63
C SER A 68 -2.38 3.04 12.54
N VAL A 69 -2.27 4.32 12.16
CA VAL A 69 -1.01 5.07 12.19
C VAL A 69 -0.79 5.61 13.60
N ASP A 70 0.13 5.01 14.34
CA ASP A 70 0.60 5.49 15.63
C ASP A 70 1.90 6.30 15.49
N GLN A 71 2.37 6.90 16.60
CA GLN A 71 3.59 7.69 16.61
C GLN A 71 4.82 6.87 16.15
N ARG A 72 4.87 5.57 16.50
CA ARG A 72 5.95 4.68 16.09
C ARG A 72 5.96 4.44 14.58
N MET A 73 4.79 4.24 13.96
CA MET A 73 4.67 4.19 12.50
C MET A 73 5.18 5.48 11.86
N ALA A 74 4.77 6.63 12.42
CA ALA A 74 5.17 7.93 11.89
C ALA A 74 6.69 8.16 11.96
N GLN A 75 7.36 7.68 13.01
CA GLN A 75 8.83 7.73 13.12
C GLN A 75 9.50 6.87 12.04
N ILE A 76 9.04 5.63 11.84
CA ILE A 76 9.56 4.75 10.77
C ILE A 76 9.36 5.39 9.40
N ALA A 77 8.20 6.01 9.16
CA ALA A 77 7.89 6.73 7.93
C ALA A 77 8.82 7.93 7.71
N ALA A 78 9.09 8.72 8.75
CA ALA A 78 10.02 9.85 8.69
C ALA A 78 11.45 9.40 8.36
N ASP A 79 11.94 8.35 9.02
CA ASP A 79 13.26 7.77 8.74
C ASP A 79 13.34 7.22 7.31
N ALA A 80 12.26 6.60 6.82
CA ALA A 80 12.16 6.15 5.44
C ALA A 80 12.29 7.29 4.45
N PHE A 81 11.61 8.42 4.69
CA PHE A 81 11.67 9.59 3.82
C PHE A 81 13.07 10.21 3.80
N VAL A 82 13.78 10.25 4.94
CA VAL A 82 15.17 10.71 5.00
C VAL A 82 16.08 9.84 4.12
N ARG A 83 15.89 8.52 4.15
CA ARG A 83 16.71 7.55 3.41
C ARG A 83 16.35 7.43 1.93
N PHE A 84 15.07 7.47 1.60
CA PHE A 84 14.52 7.04 0.30
C PHE A 84 13.61 8.07 -0.37
N GLY A 85 13.39 9.23 0.25
CA GLY A 85 12.40 10.20 -0.20
C GLY A 85 12.68 10.88 -1.54
N LYS A 86 11.60 11.40 -2.15
CA LYS A 86 11.64 12.17 -3.40
C LYS A 86 12.59 13.37 -3.28
N GLY A 87 13.42 13.54 -4.30
CA GLY A 87 14.46 14.58 -4.35
C GLY A 87 15.70 14.30 -3.48
N ARG A 88 15.76 13.15 -2.80
CA ARG A 88 16.91 12.73 -1.96
C ARG A 88 17.52 11.43 -2.44
N HIS A 89 16.70 10.47 -2.84
CA HIS A 89 17.14 9.13 -3.25
C HIS A 89 16.45 8.71 -4.56
N PRO A 90 17.08 7.86 -5.39
CA PRO A 90 16.47 7.34 -6.61
C PRO A 90 15.20 6.50 -6.43
N ALA A 91 14.88 6.04 -5.22
CA ALA A 91 13.61 5.37 -4.90
C ALA A 91 12.44 6.36 -4.95
N GLY A 92 12.65 7.55 -4.40
CA GLY A 92 11.75 8.67 -4.61
C GLY A 92 10.45 8.64 -3.81
N LEU A 93 10.43 7.99 -2.63
CA LEU A 93 9.22 7.85 -1.81
C LEU A 93 8.57 9.22 -1.54
N ASN A 94 7.27 9.32 -1.79
CA ASN A 94 6.43 10.45 -1.45
C ASN A 94 5.78 10.29 -0.06
N PHE A 95 4.93 11.25 0.35
CA PHE A 95 4.27 11.22 1.66
C PHE A 95 3.35 9.99 1.85
N GLY A 96 2.56 9.63 0.83
CA GLY A 96 1.70 8.45 0.83
C GLY A 96 2.49 7.15 0.95
N ASP A 97 3.52 7.00 0.12
CA ASP A 97 4.38 5.80 0.07
C ASP A 97 5.01 5.47 1.45
N CYS A 98 5.28 6.52 2.25
CA CYS A 98 5.88 6.35 3.56
C CYS A 98 5.00 5.54 4.52
N PHE A 99 3.67 5.60 4.40
CA PHE A 99 2.76 4.80 5.22
C PHE A 99 2.81 3.32 4.87
N SER A 100 2.77 3.00 3.58
CA SER A 100 2.90 1.64 3.06
C SER A 100 4.25 1.03 3.42
N TYR A 101 5.33 1.80 3.22
CA TYR A 101 6.68 1.41 3.63
C TYR A 101 6.76 1.14 5.13
N ALA A 102 6.29 2.07 5.97
CA ALA A 102 6.42 1.96 7.42
C ALA A 102 5.63 0.78 7.99
N LEU A 103 4.45 0.49 7.44
CA LEU A 103 3.69 -0.69 7.80
C LEU A 103 4.42 -1.98 7.40
N ALA A 104 4.96 -2.05 6.18
CA ALA A 104 5.74 -3.20 5.71
C ALA A 104 6.96 -3.46 6.61
N LYS A 105 7.72 -2.42 6.98
CA LYS A 105 8.85 -2.55 7.90
C LYS A 105 8.43 -3.01 9.30
N ARG A 106 7.35 -2.44 9.86
CA ARG A 106 6.88 -2.83 11.21
C ARG A 106 6.45 -4.30 11.25
N LEU A 107 5.73 -4.76 10.23
CA LEU A 107 5.26 -6.14 10.17
C LEU A 107 6.31 -7.13 9.66
N ASN A 108 7.49 -6.64 9.24
CA ASN A 108 8.50 -7.43 8.54
C ASN A 108 7.88 -8.25 7.39
N ALA A 109 7.00 -7.61 6.62
CA ALA A 109 6.18 -8.25 5.60
C ALA A 109 6.48 -7.67 4.22
N PRO A 110 6.35 -8.45 3.14
CA PRO A 110 6.52 -7.94 1.79
C PRO A 110 5.39 -6.99 1.41
N LEU A 111 5.68 -6.04 0.53
CA LEU A 111 4.78 -5.01 0.05
C LEU A 111 4.29 -5.31 -1.37
N LEU A 112 2.97 -5.26 -1.56
CA LEU A 112 2.31 -5.35 -2.86
C LEU A 112 2.08 -3.95 -3.41
N PHE A 113 2.85 -3.56 -4.42
CA PHE A 113 2.80 -2.24 -5.04
C PHE A 113 2.96 -2.37 -6.55
N LYS A 114 2.54 -1.34 -7.29
CA LYS A 114 2.76 -1.20 -8.72
C LYS A 114 3.96 -0.30 -9.00
N GLY A 115 4.67 -0.59 -10.09
CA GLY A 115 5.76 0.27 -10.59
C GLY A 115 7.07 0.03 -9.85
N ASN A 116 7.87 1.08 -9.69
CA ASN A 116 9.25 1.00 -9.19
C ASN A 116 9.50 1.79 -7.90
N ASP A 117 8.46 2.39 -7.31
CA ASP A 117 8.61 3.37 -6.23
C ASP A 117 9.27 2.78 -4.99
N PHE A 118 9.06 1.48 -4.74
CA PHE A 118 9.70 0.75 -3.64
C PHE A 118 10.88 -0.13 -4.08
N SER A 119 11.15 -0.25 -5.39
CA SER A 119 12.17 -1.17 -5.96
C SER A 119 13.60 -0.89 -5.50
N LYS A 120 13.89 0.36 -5.14
CA LYS A 120 15.21 0.80 -4.64
C LYS A 120 15.21 1.07 -3.14
N THR A 121 14.29 0.44 -2.42
CA THR A 121 14.22 0.50 -0.96
C THR A 121 14.70 -0.82 -0.35
N ASP A 122 14.67 -0.92 0.99
CA ASP A 122 15.01 -2.16 1.72
C ASP A 122 13.78 -3.01 2.09
N VAL A 123 12.62 -2.74 1.48
CA VAL A 123 11.39 -3.53 1.63
C VAL A 123 11.31 -4.58 0.53
N ALA A 124 10.92 -5.80 0.89
CA ALA A 124 10.71 -6.88 -0.07
C ALA A 124 9.43 -6.66 -0.88
N SER A 125 9.50 -6.87 -2.20
CA SER A 125 8.33 -6.89 -3.07
C SER A 125 7.53 -8.19 -2.88
N ALA A 126 6.20 -8.09 -2.91
CA ALA A 126 5.30 -9.24 -2.92
C ALA A 126 5.13 -9.87 -4.31
N LEU A 127 5.52 -9.14 -5.36
CA LEU A 127 5.64 -9.65 -6.73
C LEU A 127 7.12 -9.80 -7.13
N PRO A 128 7.46 -10.82 -7.92
CA PRO A 128 8.82 -11.02 -8.42
C PRO A 128 9.28 -9.92 -9.39
#